data_AF-A0A7T8H2R3-F1
#
_entry.id   AF-A0A7T8H2R3-F1
#
_cell.length_a   1.000
_cell.length_b   1.000
_cell.length_c   1.000
_cell.angle_alpha   90.00
_cell.angle_beta   90.00
_cell.angle_gamma   90.00
#
_symmetry.space_group_name_H-M   'P 1'
#
loop_
_entity.id
_entity.type
_entity.pdbx_description
1 polymer ?
#
loop_
_entity_poly.entity_id
_entity_poly.type
_entity_poly.pdbx_seq_one_letter_code
_entity_poly.pdbx_strand_id
1 'polypeptide(L)'
;IRTDTVFRSHEAEFKLNEETSTTRMDGQAVRFTIRKDGDSRLIENQINVGGPEVSTELIRDFSDPSRMVVYLRVNNVNASSVFYRSDLIDKEGSKN
;
A
#
# COMPACT_ATOMS: atom_id res chain seq x y z
N ILE A 1 5.58 -5.52 -3.20
CA ILE A 1 4.51 -4.60 -3.68
C ILE A 1 5.17 -3.62 -4.62
N ARG A 2 4.64 -3.47 -5.84
CA ARG A 2 5.11 -2.51 -6.82
C ARG A 2 3.98 -1.54 -7.16
N THR A 3 4.30 -0.26 -7.17
CA THR A 3 3.40 0.84 -7.50
C THR A 3 4.04 1.66 -8.62
N ASP A 4 3.40 1.69 -9.78
CA ASP A 4 3.83 2.47 -10.93
C ASP A 4 2.92 3.69 -11.11
N THR A 5 3.51 4.87 -11.28
CA THR A 5 2.81 6.10 -11.64
C THR A 5 3.51 6.76 -12.82
N VAL A 6 2.85 7.72 -13.48
CA VAL A 6 3.45 8.47 -14.60
C VAL A 6 4.74 9.20 -14.18
N PHE A 7 4.86 9.58 -12.92
CA PHE A 7 5.99 10.37 -12.42
C PHE A 7 7.13 9.54 -11.82
N ARG A 8 6.79 8.48 -11.08
CA ARG A 8 7.76 7.63 -10.37
C ARG A 8 7.18 6.23 -10.13
N SER A 9 8.05 5.23 -10.10
CA SER A 9 7.71 3.88 -9.65
C SER A 9 8.39 3.59 -8.32
N HIS A 10 7.75 2.77 -7.49
CA HIS A 10 8.29 2.31 -6.22
C HIS A 10 8.00 0.83 -6.02
N GLU A 11 9.00 0.14 -5.49
CA GLU A 11 8.92 -1.28 -5.18
C GLU A 11 9.40 -1.51 -3.75
N ALA A 12 8.65 -2.33 -3.03
CA ALA A 12 8.94 -2.74 -1.67
C ALA A 12 8.80 -4.26 -1.55
N GLU A 13 9.90 -4.92 -1.24
CA GLU A 13 9.92 -6.33 -0.85
C GLU A 13 9.74 -6.45 0.66
N PHE A 14 9.02 -7.47 1.12
CA PHE A 14 8.75 -7.66 2.54
C PHE A 14 8.45 -9.11 2.87
N LYS A 15 8.62 -9.45 4.16
CA LYS A 15 8.04 -10.65 4.78
C LYS A 15 7.01 -10.23 5.81
N LEU A 16 5.99 -11.05 6.00
CA LEU A 16 4.94 -10.74 6.97
C LEU A 16 5.52 -10.74 8.39
N ASN A 17 5.14 -9.73 9.17
CA ASN A 17 5.53 -9.51 10.56
C ASN A 17 7.04 -9.31 10.80
N GLU A 18 7.82 -9.04 9.73
CA GLU A 18 9.22 -8.67 9.84
C GLU A 18 9.39 -7.17 9.54
N GLU A 19 10.21 -6.48 10.33
CA GLU A 19 10.58 -5.10 10.05
C GLU A 19 11.59 -5.06 8.89
N THR A 20 11.35 -4.19 7.93
CA THR A 20 12.22 -3.95 6.77
C THR A 20 12.38 -2.46 6.56
N SER A 21 13.42 -2.02 5.85
CA SER A 21 13.60 -0.61 5.48
C SER A 21 13.36 -0.39 3.98
N THR A 22 12.82 0.78 3.64
CA THR A 22 12.71 1.22 2.25
C THR A 22 12.80 2.74 2.15
N THR A 23 12.95 3.24 0.93
CA THR A 23 12.87 4.67 0.64
C THR A 23 11.53 4.96 -0.03
N ARG A 24 10.72 5.81 0.60
CA ARG A 24 9.42 6.24 0.08
C ARG A 24 9.57 7.04 -1.22
N MET A 25 8.43 7.27 -1.86
CA MET A 25 8.31 8.07 -3.09
C MET A 25 8.73 9.53 -2.94
N ASP A 26 8.74 10.08 -1.72
CA ASP A 26 9.24 11.42 -1.40
C ASP A 26 10.76 11.45 -1.15
N GLY A 27 11.43 10.29 -1.15
CA GLY A 27 12.86 10.16 -0.85
C GLY A 27 13.19 9.93 0.63
N GLN A 28 12.18 9.88 1.52
CA GLN A 28 12.41 9.64 2.94
C GLN A 28 12.64 8.16 3.23
N ALA A 29 13.70 7.86 3.97
CA ALA A 29 13.97 6.50 4.47
C ALA A 29 13.04 6.15 5.64
N VAL A 30 12.42 4.98 5.56
CA VAL A 30 11.49 4.47 6.57
C VAL A 30 11.78 3.03 6.92
N ARG A 31 11.48 2.64 8.16
CA ARG A 31 11.30 1.26 8.57
C ARG A 31 9.82 0.94 8.54
N PHE A 32 9.47 -0.24 8.07
CA PHE A 32 8.08 -0.65 7.96
C PHE A 32 7.89 -2.13 8.25
N THR A 33 6.69 -2.47 8.70
CA THR A 33 6.26 -3.84 8.95
C THR A 33 4.89 -4.05 8.33
N ILE A 34 4.70 -5.17 7.65
CA ILE A 34 3.41 -5.56 7.07
C ILE A 34 2.84 -6.75 7.83
N ARG A 35 1.62 -6.60 8.34
CA ARG A 35 0.86 -7.67 9.01
C ARG A 35 -0.45 -7.93 8.29
N LYS A 36 -0.97 -9.15 8.45
CA LYS A 36 -2.35 -9.48 8.08
C LYS A 36 -3.31 -9.11 9.20
N ASP A 37 -4.49 -8.62 8.84
CA ASP A 37 -5.64 -8.47 9.72
C ASP A 37 -6.79 -9.29 9.12
N GLY A 38 -6.97 -10.51 9.62
CA GLY A 38 -7.81 -11.52 8.98
C GLY A 38 -7.31 -11.94 7.59
N ASP A 39 -8.23 -12.38 6.74
CA ASP A 39 -7.91 -12.92 5.42
C ASP A 39 -7.90 -11.88 4.29
N SER A 40 -8.50 -10.70 4.53
CA SER A 40 -8.75 -9.70 3.49
C SER A 40 -7.95 -8.41 3.66
N ARG A 41 -7.18 -8.23 4.74
CA ARG A 41 -6.46 -6.96 4.98
C ARG A 41 -4.98 -7.14 5.21
N LEU A 42 -4.21 -6.23 4.61
CA LEU A 42 -2.81 -6.00 4.92
C LEU A 42 -2.66 -4.62 5.57
N ILE A 43 -2.06 -4.59 6.75
CA ILE A 43 -1.75 -3.35 7.47
C ILE A 43 -0.24 -3.17 7.45
N GLU A 44 0.19 -2.05 6.87
CA GLU A 44 1.56 -1.60 6.80
C GLU A 44 1.75 -0.42 7.75
N ASN A 45 2.63 -0.55 8.72
CA ASN A 45 3.03 0.55 9.60
C ASN A 45 4.43 1.00 9.21
N GLN A 46 4.62 2.29 9.01
CA GLN A 46 5.90 2.88 8.63
C GLN A 46 6.33 3.94 9.64
N ILE A 47 7.62 3.95 9.98
CA ILE A 47 8.26 4.89 10.89
C ILE A 47 9.47 5.50 10.19
N ASN A 48 9.59 6.83 10.24
CA ASN A 48 10.73 7.55 9.67
C ASN A 48 12.05 7.18 10.37
N VAL A 49 13.12 6.99 9.59
CA VAL A 49 14.47 6.81 10.13
C VAL A 49 15.15 8.17 10.31
N GLY A 50 15.65 8.44 11.51
CA GLY A 50 16.47 9.63 11.78
C GLY A 50 15.73 10.98 11.78
N GLY A 51 14.40 10.96 11.81
CA GLY A 51 13.55 12.16 11.86
C GLY A 51 12.50 12.10 12.97
N PRO A 52 11.55 13.07 13.02
CA PRO A 52 10.42 12.99 13.94
C PRO A 52 9.63 11.71 13.68
N GLU A 53 9.15 11.09 14.76
CA GLU A 53 8.37 9.85 14.74
C GLU A 53 6.99 10.12 14.13
N VAL A 54 6.93 10.11 12.79
CA VAL A 54 5.69 10.13 12.05
C VAL A 54 5.33 8.68 11.76
N SER A 55 4.31 8.19 12.46
CA SER A 55 3.71 6.90 12.17
C SER A 55 2.75 7.07 11.00
N THR A 56 2.97 6.28 9.96
CA THR A 56 2.09 6.20 8.79
C THR A 56 1.50 4.81 8.74
N GLU A 57 0.17 4.74 8.70
CA GLU A 57 -0.56 3.47 8.54
C GLU A 57 -1.12 3.41 7.12
N LEU A 58 -0.74 2.38 6.36
CA LEU A 58 -1.41 1.99 5.12
C LEU A 58 -2.21 0.71 5.36
N ILE A 59 -3.50 0.73 5.04
CA ILE A 59 -4.35 -0.46 5.05
C ILE A 59 -4.74 -0.75 3.61
N ARG A 60 -4.44 -1.96 3.13
CA ARG A 60 -4.92 -2.47 1.86
C ARG A 60 -6.02 -3.50 2.14
N ASP A 61 -7.25 -3.16 1.78
CA ASP A 61 -8.44 -4.00 1.96
C ASP A 61 -8.82 -4.66 0.63
N PHE A 62 -8.87 -5.99 0.65
CA PHE A 62 -9.19 -6.89 -0.46
C PHE A 62 -10.49 -7.65 -0.20
N SER A 63 -11.36 -7.16 0.69
CA SER A 63 -12.65 -7.81 1.00
C SER A 63 -13.56 -7.95 -0.22
N ASP A 64 -13.38 -7.08 -1.22
CA ASP A 64 -14.06 -7.14 -2.51
C ASP A 64 -13.12 -7.76 -3.55
N PRO A 65 -13.49 -8.87 -4.21
CA PRO A 65 -12.62 -9.52 -5.19
C PRO A 65 -12.34 -8.64 -6.43
N SER A 66 -13.17 -7.63 -6.71
CA SER A 66 -13.05 -6.78 -7.90
C SER A 66 -12.10 -5.59 -7.72
N ARG A 67 -11.77 -5.24 -6.47
CA ARG A 67 -11.02 -4.01 -6.16
C ARG A 67 -10.24 -4.11 -4.86
N MET A 68 -9.19 -3.30 -4.76
CA MET A 68 -8.47 -3.02 -3.54
C MET A 68 -8.80 -1.60 -3.09
N VAL A 69 -9.14 -1.41 -1.81
CA VAL A 69 -9.23 -0.08 -1.19
C VAL A 69 -7.97 0.15 -0.36
N VAL A 70 -7.27 1.24 -0.63
CA VAL A 70 -6.10 1.66 0.15
C VAL A 70 -6.50 2.82 1.03
N TYR A 71 -6.39 2.65 2.35
CA TYR A 71 -6.50 3.71 3.33
C TYR A 71 -5.11 4.13 3.76
N LEU A 72 -4.86 5.44 3.76
CA LEU A 72 -3.63 6.05 4.24
C LEU A 72 -3.96 6.96 5.41
N ARG A 73 -3.27 6.76 6.54
CA ARG A 73 -3.37 7.62 7.72
C ARG A 73 -2.01 8.13 8.09
N VAL A 74 -1.88 9.45 8.17
CA VAL A 74 -0.66 10.13 8.62
C VAL A 74 -1.08 11.26 9.55
N ASN A 75 -0.67 11.19 10.82
CA ASN A 75 -1.10 12.14 11.85
C ASN A 75 -2.64 12.24 11.88
N ASN A 76 -3.20 13.44 11.64
CA ASN A 76 -4.64 13.70 11.62
C ASN A 76 -5.24 13.72 10.20
N VAL A 77 -4.49 13.27 9.19
CA VAL A 77 -4.93 13.25 7.80
C VAL A 77 -5.24 11.83 7.38
N ASN A 78 -6.45 11.64 6.84
CA ASN A 78 -6.90 10.39 6.26
C ASN A 78 -7.12 10.57 4.76
N ALA A 79 -6.58 9.66 3.96
CA ALA A 79 -6.81 9.58 2.52
C ALA A 79 -7.22 8.16 2.14
N SER A 80 -7.95 8.04 1.05
CA SER A 80 -8.34 6.73 0.50
C SER A 80 -8.23 6.72 -1.02
N SER A 81 -7.89 5.57 -1.58
CA SER A 81 -7.86 5.33 -3.03
C SER A 81 -8.44 3.95 -3.34
N VAL A 82 -9.11 3.82 -4.50
CA VAL A 82 -9.71 2.56 -4.95
C VAL A 82 -9.02 2.13 -6.23
N PHE A 83 -8.57 0.88 -6.27
CA PHE A 83 -7.87 0.28 -7.41
C PHE A 83 -8.66 -0.93 -7.87
N TYR A 84 -9.13 -0.91 -9.12
CA TYR A 84 -9.84 -2.05 -9.71
C TYR A 84 -8.85 -3.06 -10.31
N ARG A 85 -9.21 -4.33 -10.26
CA ARG A 85 -8.42 -5.41 -10.87
C ARG A 85 -8.44 -5.29 -12.39
N SER A 86 -7.26 -5.13 -13.00
CA SER A 86 -7.13 -5.01 -14.46
C SER A 86 -7.56 -6.28 -15.21
N ASP A 87 -7.30 -7.47 -14.63
CA ASP A 87 -7.64 -8.77 -15.22
C ASP A 87 -9.15 -9.07 -15.29
N LEU A 88 -9.97 -8.28 -14.58
CA LEU A 88 -11.43 -8.36 -14.63
C LEU A 88 -12.02 -7.36 -15.63
N ILE A 89 -11.34 -6.25 -15.90
CA ILE A 89 -11.80 -5.23 -16.86
C ILE A 89 -11.66 -5.76 -18.30
N ASP A 90 -10.59 -6.50 -18.60
CA ASP A 90 -10.34 -7.02 -19.95
C ASP A 90 -11.32 -8.14 -20.37
N LYS A 91 -12.01 -8.79 -19.41
CA LYS A 91 -12.96 -9.87 -19.70
C LYS A 91 -14.33 -9.41 -20.16
N GLU A 92 -14.71 -8.16 -19.87
CA GLU A 92 -15.98 -7.58 -20.34
C GLU A 92 -15.84 -6.87 -21.70
N GLY A 93 -14.61 -6.54 -22.12
CA GLY A 93 -14.32 -5.84 -23.39
C GLY A 93 -14.17 -6.71 -24.64
N SER A 94 -14.16 -8.04 -24.51
CA SER A 94 -14.01 -8.98 -25.65
C SER A 94 -15.35 -9.58 -26.09
N LYS A 95 -16.31 -8.70 -26.34
CA LYS A 95 -17.52 -9.00 -27.14
C LYS A 95 -17.73 -7.84 -28.09
N ASN A 96 -17.18 -7.98 -29.30
CA ASN A 96 -17.72 -7.49 -30.57
C ASN A 96 -16.86 -8.01 -31.72
#